data_AF-A0A7S0KVV1-F1
#
_entry.id   AF-A0A7S0KVV1-F1
#
_cell.length_a   1.000
_cell.length_b   1.000
_cell.length_c   1.000
_cell.angle_alpha   90.00
_cell.angle_beta   90.00
_cell.angle_gamma   90.00
#
_symmetry.space_group_name_H-M   'P 1'
#
loop_
_entity.id
_entity.type
_entity.pdbx_description
1 polymer ?
#
loop_
_entity_poly.entity_id
_entity_poly.type
_entity_poly.pdbx_seq_one_letter_code
_entity_poly.pdbx_strand_id
1 'polypeptide(L)'
;VLSDVNPADPTGAADLEGVPLVPLADGTLGRFAFLRSEGELKRPEGEPKRPPSHAKKERDRERGPTYLIPHASEVELLGECAGDVLVDRELLCGGEPWDGGGSLTCLARLERICVGPAGAELNVRNFDGDALASMMPRIMPRQWAAHPSQRVNGYVGCGRVVEWRPDAKEGHPTPAILALLWRRLAALCGENLSAFQGWPMLPIGGGGGSLAPLIPHGPVVRGEGWTENTRDALLAMRVQSLDEGDVSAAIVSHPKIGDYVRPATAAGVLDSAVAAAALDPDVAASVPADASPEERWRAAARAVP
;
A
#
# COMPACT_ATOMS: atom_id res chain seq x y z
N VAL A 1 -15.80 23.81 18.74
CA VAL A 1 -15.40 22.40 18.79
C VAL A 1 -13.99 22.22 18.22
N LEU A 2 -13.77 22.15 16.89
CA LEU A 2 -12.40 22.08 16.34
C LEU A 2 -11.54 23.34 16.65
N SER A 3 -12.19 24.48 16.93
CA SER A 3 -11.55 25.72 17.38
C SER A 3 -10.89 25.63 18.75
N ASP A 4 -11.36 24.70 19.59
CA ASP A 4 -11.06 24.67 21.01
C ASP A 4 -9.96 23.63 21.32
N VAL A 5 -9.64 22.80 20.31
CA VAL A 5 -8.57 21.80 20.37
C VAL A 5 -7.21 22.47 20.21
N ASN A 6 -6.36 22.32 21.21
CA ASN A 6 -4.95 22.69 21.10
C ASN A 6 -4.17 21.56 20.38
N PRO A 7 -3.63 21.77 19.17
CA PRO A 7 -2.91 20.74 18.43
C PRO A 7 -1.68 20.19 19.16
N ALA A 8 -1.08 20.99 20.05
CA ALA A 8 0.11 20.61 20.81
C ALA A 8 -0.17 19.77 22.05
N ASP A 9 -1.43 19.69 22.49
CA ASP A 9 -1.84 18.93 23.66
C ASP A 9 -2.43 17.57 23.24
N PRO A 10 -1.80 16.43 23.57
CA PRO A 10 -2.31 15.11 23.21
C PRO A 10 -3.70 14.83 23.81
N THR A 11 -4.03 15.45 24.95
CA THR A 11 -5.35 15.31 25.59
C THR A 11 -6.38 16.31 25.09
N GLY A 12 -5.94 17.38 24.40
CA GLY A 12 -6.82 18.44 23.90
C GLY A 12 -7.83 17.97 22.84
N ALA A 13 -7.61 16.78 22.27
CA ALA A 13 -8.54 16.13 21.35
C ALA A 13 -9.56 15.21 22.03
N ALA A 14 -9.46 14.96 23.35
CA ALA A 14 -10.43 14.13 24.07
C ALA A 14 -11.84 14.74 24.04
N ASP A 15 -11.93 16.08 24.00
CA ASP A 15 -13.20 16.81 23.88
C ASP A 15 -13.91 16.58 22.54
N LEU A 16 -13.22 15.99 21.55
CA LEU A 16 -13.83 15.57 20.29
C LEU A 16 -14.47 14.18 20.36
N GLU A 17 -14.25 13.40 21.42
CA GLU A 17 -14.74 12.03 21.51
C GLU A 17 -16.27 11.96 21.40
N GLY A 18 -16.76 11.13 20.47
CA GLY A 18 -18.19 10.94 20.25
C GLY A 18 -18.87 12.08 19.49
N VAL A 19 -18.16 13.15 19.14
CA VAL A 19 -18.70 14.23 18.32
C VAL A 19 -18.85 13.73 16.86
N PRO A 20 -20.05 13.80 16.25
CA PRO A 20 -20.27 13.48 14.84
C PRO A 20 -19.68 14.59 13.98
N LEU A 21 -18.61 14.30 13.23
CA LEU A 21 -17.76 15.41 12.79
C LEU A 21 -16.90 15.16 11.55
N VAL A 22 -17.20 14.17 10.72
CA VAL A 22 -16.55 14.09 9.42
C VAL A 22 -17.61 13.80 8.37
N PRO A 23 -18.02 14.79 7.54
CA PRO A 23 -18.70 14.46 6.30
C PRO A 23 -17.75 13.57 5.51
N LEU A 24 -18.22 12.39 5.17
CA LEU A 24 -17.47 11.42 4.39
C LEU A 24 -17.86 11.57 2.93
N ALA A 25 -16.97 11.16 2.02
CA ALA A 25 -17.21 11.30 0.58
C ALA A 25 -18.41 10.46 0.10
N ASP A 26 -18.86 9.48 0.87
CA ASP A 26 -20.12 8.75 0.62
C ASP A 26 -21.39 9.45 1.12
N GLY A 27 -21.26 10.65 1.71
CA GLY A 27 -22.34 11.45 2.27
C GLY A 27 -22.75 11.06 3.70
N THR A 28 -22.09 10.06 4.30
CA THR A 28 -22.32 9.69 5.71
C THR A 28 -21.53 10.58 6.67
N LEU A 29 -21.82 10.46 7.97
CA LEU A 29 -21.13 11.21 9.02
C LEU A 29 -20.30 10.27 9.90
N GLY A 30 -18.99 10.43 9.84
CA GLY A 30 -18.04 9.81 10.75
C GLY A 30 -18.09 10.42 12.15
N ARG A 31 -17.68 9.64 13.16
CA ARG A 31 -17.53 10.07 14.55
C ARG A 31 -16.07 10.05 14.98
N PHE A 32 -15.62 11.13 15.60
CA PHE A 32 -14.30 11.15 16.22
C PHE A 32 -14.23 10.13 17.35
N ALA A 33 -13.11 9.42 17.40
CA ALA A 33 -12.77 8.46 18.43
C ALA A 33 -11.33 8.70 18.89
N PHE A 34 -11.13 8.63 20.21
CA PHE A 34 -9.84 8.82 20.83
C PHE A 34 -9.12 7.46 20.98
N LEU A 35 -7.98 7.31 20.31
CA LEU A 35 -7.20 6.09 20.16
C LEU A 35 -6.19 5.90 21.31
N ARG A 36 -6.62 5.95 22.58
CA ARG A 36 -5.70 5.78 23.74
C ARG A 36 -4.80 4.54 23.58
N SER A 37 -3.50 4.73 23.85
CA SER A 37 -2.59 3.63 24.18
C SER A 37 -2.97 3.05 25.56
N GLU A 38 -3.06 1.71 25.68
CA GLU A 38 -3.57 0.95 26.84
C GLU A 38 -2.74 1.08 28.15
N GLY A 39 -2.05 2.20 28.41
CA GLY A 39 -1.26 2.41 29.63
C GLY A 39 -2.03 2.97 30.84
N GLU A 40 -3.16 3.66 30.63
CA GLU A 40 -3.78 4.49 31.68
C GLU A 40 -5.27 4.23 31.94
N LEU A 41 -5.74 2.99 31.74
CA LEU A 41 -6.96 2.56 32.43
C LEU A 41 -6.56 1.95 33.78
N LYS A 42 -6.57 2.77 34.84
CA LYS A 42 -6.69 2.24 36.21
C LYS A 42 -7.97 1.42 36.26
N ARG A 43 -7.83 0.09 36.19
CA ARG A 43 -8.94 -0.83 36.43
C ARG A 43 -9.51 -0.52 37.82
N PRO A 44 -10.83 -0.35 37.99
CA PRO A 44 -11.41 -0.39 39.32
C PRO A 44 -11.09 -1.75 39.94
N GLU A 45 -10.49 -1.73 41.13
CA GLU A 45 -10.19 -2.95 41.89
C GLU A 45 -11.50 -3.71 42.15
N GLY A 46 -11.67 -4.89 41.55
CA GLY A 46 -12.78 -5.77 41.89
C GLY A 46 -13.25 -6.79 40.85
N GLU A 47 -12.93 -6.64 39.55
CA GLU A 47 -13.49 -7.57 38.55
C GLU A 47 -12.62 -8.83 38.31
N PRO A 48 -13.24 -10.04 38.25
CA PRO A 48 -12.53 -11.28 37.98
C PRO A 48 -11.96 -11.32 36.56
N LYS A 49 -10.69 -11.73 36.45
CA LYS A 49 -9.94 -11.84 35.18
C LYS A 49 -10.64 -12.84 34.23
N ARG A 50 -11.22 -12.34 33.12
CA ARG A 50 -11.66 -13.20 32.01
C ARG A 50 -10.46 -13.88 31.32
N PRO A 51 -10.62 -15.10 30.80
CA PRO A 51 -9.54 -15.87 30.18
C PRO A 51 -9.00 -15.21 28.89
N PRO A 52 -7.69 -15.38 28.59
CA PRO A 52 -6.96 -14.63 27.57
C PRO A 52 -7.39 -14.88 26.12
N SER A 53 -8.17 -15.93 25.84
CA SER A 53 -8.56 -16.31 24.47
C SER A 53 -9.68 -15.43 23.88
N HIS A 54 -10.56 -14.87 24.71
CA HIS A 54 -11.64 -13.97 24.26
C HIS A 54 -11.20 -12.50 24.20
N ALA A 55 -10.23 -12.10 25.01
CA ALA A 55 -9.75 -10.73 25.09
C ALA A 55 -9.15 -10.22 23.77
N LYS A 56 -8.48 -11.08 22.98
CA LYS A 56 -7.83 -10.64 21.73
C LYS A 56 -8.82 -10.40 20.58
N LYS A 57 -9.99 -11.05 20.59
CA LYS A 57 -11.04 -10.90 19.56
C LYS A 57 -12.04 -9.76 19.83
N GLU A 58 -12.23 -9.38 21.10
CA GLU A 58 -12.99 -8.17 21.46
C GLU A 58 -12.17 -6.88 21.27
N ARG A 59 -10.83 -6.94 21.44
CA ARG A 59 -9.96 -5.75 21.41
C ARG A 59 -9.76 -5.09 20.04
N ASP A 60 -9.81 -5.85 18.95
CA ASP A 60 -9.79 -5.26 17.60
C ASP A 60 -11.16 -4.67 17.19
N ARG A 61 -12.23 -4.95 17.95
CA ARG A 61 -13.60 -4.49 17.65
C ARG A 61 -13.93 -3.08 18.18
N GLU A 62 -13.13 -2.52 19.09
CA GLU A 62 -13.42 -1.22 19.73
C GLU A 62 -12.70 -0.02 19.10
N ARG A 63 -11.67 -0.22 18.27
CA ARG A 63 -11.08 0.88 17.50
C ARG A 63 -11.98 1.15 16.28
N GLY A 64 -12.72 2.26 16.33
CA GLY A 64 -13.49 2.74 15.19
C GLY A 64 -12.63 2.95 13.94
N PRO A 65 -13.25 3.15 12.76
CA PRO A 65 -12.50 3.36 11.52
C PRO A 65 -11.62 4.60 11.62
N THR A 66 -10.44 4.53 10.97
CA THR A 66 -9.59 5.69 10.75
C THR A 66 -10.08 6.42 9.50
N TYR A 67 -10.47 7.69 9.64
CA TYR A 67 -10.79 8.55 8.51
C TYR A 67 -9.53 9.25 7.98
N LEU A 68 -9.49 9.44 6.67
CA LEU A 68 -8.32 9.97 5.97
C LEU A 68 -8.71 11.26 5.27
N ILE A 69 -7.84 12.26 5.34
CA ILE A 69 -7.99 13.53 4.62
C ILE A 69 -7.32 13.39 3.24
N PRO A 70 -8.06 13.07 2.16
CA PRO A 70 -7.47 12.79 0.85
C PRO A 70 -6.95 14.07 0.17
N HIS A 71 -6.03 14.02 -0.79
CA HIS A 71 -5.90 15.10 -1.79
C HIS A 71 -6.79 14.79 -3.01
N ALA A 72 -6.89 15.71 -3.97
CA ALA A 72 -7.69 15.49 -5.19
C ALA A 72 -7.34 14.18 -5.91
N SER A 73 -6.06 13.81 -5.92
CA SER A 73 -5.59 12.56 -6.54
C SER A 73 -6.01 11.31 -5.77
N GLU A 74 -6.12 11.37 -4.44
CA GLU A 74 -6.68 10.26 -3.66
C GLU A 74 -8.18 10.14 -3.87
N VAL A 75 -8.91 11.25 -3.99
CA VAL A 75 -10.35 11.20 -4.32
C VAL A 75 -10.57 10.52 -5.66
N GLU A 76 -9.76 10.85 -6.67
CA GLU A 76 -9.78 10.17 -7.98
C GLU A 76 -9.42 8.68 -7.88
N LEU A 77 -8.44 8.32 -7.04
CA LEU A 77 -7.98 6.95 -6.88
C LEU A 77 -8.93 6.05 -6.07
N LEU A 78 -9.58 6.62 -5.06
CA LEU A 78 -10.25 5.88 -3.99
C LEU A 78 -11.72 6.22 -3.80
N GLY A 79 -12.24 7.26 -4.44
CA GLY A 79 -13.59 7.79 -4.18
C GLY A 79 -14.68 6.72 -4.26
N GLU A 80 -14.60 5.84 -5.26
CA GLU A 80 -15.58 4.77 -5.45
C GLU A 80 -15.46 3.60 -4.44
N CYS A 81 -14.29 3.37 -3.84
CA CYS A 81 -14.02 2.20 -3.02
C CYS A 81 -13.72 2.49 -1.54
N ALA A 82 -13.55 3.77 -1.19
CA ALA A 82 -13.19 4.22 0.15
C ALA A 82 -13.99 5.45 0.62
N GLY A 83 -15.11 5.78 -0.03
CA GLY A 83 -15.93 6.92 0.35
C GLY A 83 -16.37 6.95 1.82
N ASP A 84 -16.51 5.78 2.45
CA ASP A 84 -16.83 5.57 3.87
C ASP A 84 -15.70 5.91 4.86
N VAL A 85 -14.48 6.14 4.36
CA VAL A 85 -13.32 6.51 5.19
C VAL A 85 -12.63 7.79 4.71
N LEU A 86 -12.95 8.30 3.53
CA LEU A 86 -12.41 9.55 3.03
C LEU A 86 -13.23 10.73 3.54
N VAL A 87 -12.55 11.71 4.12
CA VAL A 87 -13.13 12.99 4.53
C VAL A 87 -13.55 13.78 3.27
N ASP A 88 -14.79 14.26 3.25
CA ASP A 88 -15.29 15.20 2.25
C ASP A 88 -14.67 16.58 2.51
N ARG A 89 -13.73 16.94 1.62
CA ARG A 89 -13.00 18.20 1.70
C ARG A 89 -13.83 19.39 1.28
N GLU A 90 -14.71 19.25 0.29
CA GLU A 90 -15.49 20.37 -0.23
C GLU A 90 -16.45 20.88 0.86
N LEU A 91 -17.06 19.94 1.58
CA LEU A 91 -17.98 20.27 2.67
C LEU A 91 -17.25 20.90 3.87
N LEU A 92 -16.02 20.45 4.20
CA LEU A 92 -15.20 21.04 5.26
C LEU A 92 -14.52 22.37 4.88
N CYS A 93 -14.39 22.66 3.58
CA CYS A 93 -13.93 23.95 3.08
C CYS A 93 -15.07 24.99 2.98
N GLY A 94 -16.32 24.59 3.16
CA GLY A 94 -17.47 25.51 3.09
C GLY A 94 -17.75 26.04 1.68
N GLY A 95 -17.32 25.34 0.64
CA GLY A 95 -17.49 25.74 -0.77
C GLY A 95 -16.44 26.72 -1.32
N GLU A 96 -15.46 27.14 -0.52
CA GLU A 96 -14.33 27.97 -1.00
C GLU A 96 -13.18 27.07 -1.49
N PRO A 97 -12.60 27.33 -2.68
CA PRO A 97 -11.47 26.56 -3.18
C PRO A 97 -10.24 26.73 -2.27
N TRP A 98 -9.61 25.61 -1.90
CA TRP A 98 -8.43 25.59 -1.03
C TRP A 98 -7.17 25.96 -1.81
N ASP A 99 -6.58 27.10 -1.47
CA ASP A 99 -5.36 27.67 -2.08
C ASP A 99 -4.08 27.46 -1.24
N GLY A 100 -4.19 26.74 -0.11
CA GLY A 100 -3.07 26.35 0.73
C GLY A 100 -2.56 27.47 1.65
N GLY A 101 -2.36 27.12 2.92
CA GLY A 101 -1.50 27.89 3.83
C GLY A 101 -2.05 29.25 4.31
N GLY A 102 -3.27 29.29 4.85
CA GLY A 102 -3.78 30.50 5.53
C GLY A 102 -5.27 30.47 5.88
N SER A 103 -6.03 29.57 5.27
CA SER A 103 -7.47 29.46 5.43
C SER A 103 -7.90 29.13 6.88
N LEU A 104 -8.93 29.82 7.39
CA LEU A 104 -9.59 29.55 8.68
C LEU A 104 -10.64 28.43 8.59
N THR A 105 -10.67 27.69 7.47
CA THR A 105 -11.61 26.58 7.24
C THR A 105 -11.46 25.46 8.27
N CYS A 106 -12.54 24.67 8.42
CA CYS A 106 -12.53 23.49 9.28
C CYS A 106 -11.47 22.49 8.83
N LEU A 107 -11.27 22.33 7.51
CA LEU A 107 -10.24 21.46 6.95
C LEU A 107 -8.83 21.85 7.39
N ALA A 108 -8.43 23.12 7.22
CA ALA A 108 -7.08 23.58 7.57
C ALA A 108 -6.78 23.46 9.08
N ARG A 109 -7.81 23.57 9.92
CA ARG A 109 -7.68 23.30 11.37
C ARG A 109 -7.52 21.82 11.66
N LEU A 110 -8.31 20.97 10.99
CA LEU A 110 -8.24 19.53 11.14
C LEU A 110 -6.87 18.99 10.70
N GLU A 111 -6.35 19.43 9.55
CA GLU A 111 -5.00 19.07 9.07
C GLU A 111 -3.93 19.46 10.11
N ARG A 112 -4.04 20.63 10.73
CA ARG A 112 -3.11 21.09 11.77
C ARG A 112 -3.18 20.25 13.04
N ILE A 113 -4.39 19.84 13.45
CA ILE A 113 -4.58 18.91 14.57
C ILE A 113 -3.94 17.56 14.24
N CYS A 114 -4.16 17.04 13.03
CA CYS A 114 -3.60 15.77 12.57
C CYS A 114 -2.06 15.75 12.52
N VAL A 115 -1.40 16.90 12.32
CA VAL A 115 0.07 17.01 12.37
C VAL A 115 0.60 17.03 13.81
N GLY A 116 -0.20 17.49 14.78
CA GLY A 116 0.20 17.61 16.17
C GLY A 116 0.01 16.31 16.99
N PRO A 117 0.53 16.27 18.23
CA PRO A 117 0.31 15.15 19.16
C PRO A 117 -1.16 14.77 19.38
N ALA A 118 -2.07 15.77 19.36
CA ALA A 118 -3.51 15.55 19.46
C ALA A 118 -4.04 14.63 18.33
N GLY A 119 -3.50 14.78 17.12
CA GLY A 119 -3.87 13.98 15.95
C GLY A 119 -3.45 12.52 16.05
N ALA A 120 -2.35 12.22 16.73
CA ALA A 120 -1.89 10.84 16.91
C ALA A 120 -2.89 9.99 17.73
N GLU A 121 -3.59 10.64 18.66
CA GLU A 121 -4.64 10.04 19.48
C GLU A 121 -6.02 10.12 18.84
N LEU A 122 -6.17 10.68 17.63
CA LEU A 122 -7.45 10.71 16.90
C LEU A 122 -7.52 9.64 15.82
N ASN A 123 -8.74 9.18 15.54
CA ASN A 123 -9.04 8.34 14.39
C ASN A 123 -9.17 9.13 13.07
N VAL A 124 -8.55 10.31 12.96
CA VAL A 124 -8.49 11.08 11.71
C VAL A 124 -7.05 11.43 11.41
N ARG A 125 -6.61 11.16 10.17
CA ARG A 125 -5.22 11.35 9.76
C ARG A 125 -5.10 12.03 8.40
N ASN A 126 -3.99 12.72 8.21
CA ASN A 126 -3.55 13.12 6.88
C ASN A 126 -3.24 11.87 6.04
N PHE A 127 -3.43 11.97 4.74
CA PHE A 127 -3.15 10.87 3.84
C PHE A 127 -1.65 10.75 3.55
N ASP A 128 -1.04 9.62 3.91
CA ASP A 128 0.38 9.31 3.72
C ASP A 128 0.59 7.93 3.08
N GLY A 129 1.85 7.48 2.99
CA GLY A 129 2.18 6.17 2.42
C GLY A 129 1.59 4.98 3.18
N ASP A 130 1.47 5.08 4.51
CA ASP A 130 0.89 4.03 5.35
C ASP A 130 -0.63 3.98 5.16
N ALA A 131 -1.28 5.14 5.05
CA ALA A 131 -2.68 5.25 4.67
C ALA A 131 -2.93 4.60 3.31
N LEU A 132 -2.10 4.90 2.29
CA LEU A 132 -2.20 4.26 0.97
C LEU A 132 -2.06 2.73 1.07
N ALA A 133 -1.07 2.24 1.81
CA ALA A 133 -0.85 0.80 2.01
C ALA A 133 -2.08 0.14 2.67
N SER A 134 -2.71 0.80 3.65
CA SER A 134 -3.93 0.30 4.31
C SER A 134 -5.13 0.23 3.36
N MET A 135 -5.15 1.04 2.30
CA MET A 135 -6.22 1.08 1.30
C MET A 135 -5.99 0.11 0.13
N MET A 136 -4.82 -0.53 0.03
CA MET A 136 -4.54 -1.50 -1.04
C MET A 136 -5.61 -2.59 -1.21
N PRO A 137 -6.19 -3.18 -0.15
CA PRO A 137 -7.27 -4.17 -0.29
C PRO A 137 -8.62 -3.61 -0.81
N ARG A 138 -8.75 -2.29 -0.91
CA ARG A 138 -9.90 -1.60 -1.53
C ARG A 138 -9.62 -1.20 -2.98
N ILE A 139 -8.37 -0.88 -3.31
CA ILE A 139 -7.92 -0.55 -4.67
C ILE A 139 -7.79 -1.82 -5.52
N MET A 140 -7.23 -2.87 -4.93
CA MET A 140 -6.90 -4.11 -5.61
C MET A 140 -7.90 -5.22 -5.25
N PRO A 141 -8.13 -6.19 -6.16
CA PRO A 141 -8.90 -7.38 -5.85
C PRO A 141 -8.43 -8.08 -4.57
N ARG A 142 -9.37 -8.43 -3.69
CA ARG A 142 -9.07 -9.02 -2.36
C ARG A 142 -8.27 -10.32 -2.46
N GLN A 143 -8.47 -11.09 -3.52
CA GLN A 143 -7.72 -12.33 -3.80
C GLN A 143 -6.23 -12.11 -4.08
N TRP A 144 -5.81 -10.87 -4.32
CA TRP A 144 -4.40 -10.51 -4.51
C TRP A 144 -3.70 -10.10 -3.21
N ALA A 145 -4.43 -9.96 -2.09
CA ALA A 145 -3.83 -9.78 -0.77
C ALA A 145 -3.11 -11.07 -0.33
N ALA A 146 -2.09 -10.93 0.52
CA ALA A 146 -1.37 -12.09 1.05
C ALA A 146 -2.31 -12.99 1.86
N HIS A 147 -2.30 -14.29 1.54
CA HIS A 147 -2.89 -15.27 2.43
C HIS A 147 -2.11 -15.29 3.77
N PRO A 148 -2.75 -15.54 4.93
CA PRO A 148 -2.04 -15.57 6.22
C PRO A 148 -0.79 -16.47 6.24
N SER A 149 -0.78 -17.55 5.46
CA SER A 149 0.39 -18.43 5.30
C SER A 149 1.55 -17.83 4.49
N GLN A 150 1.29 -16.83 3.64
CA GLN A 150 2.31 -16.17 2.81
C GLN A 150 2.98 -14.99 3.53
N ARG A 151 2.37 -14.48 4.61
CA ARG A 151 2.94 -13.41 5.45
C ARG A 151 4.27 -13.80 6.12
N VAL A 152 4.57 -15.10 6.17
CA VAL A 152 5.85 -15.63 6.67
C VAL A 152 7.04 -15.09 5.87
N ASN A 153 6.83 -14.75 4.59
CA ASN A 153 7.86 -14.15 3.73
C ASN A 153 7.89 -12.61 3.80
N GLY A 154 7.15 -11.99 4.72
CA GLY A 154 7.04 -10.53 4.83
C GLY A 154 6.17 -9.88 3.75
N TYR A 155 5.58 -10.65 2.83
CA TYR A 155 4.70 -10.12 1.79
C TYR A 155 3.32 -9.77 2.33
N VAL A 156 2.81 -8.63 1.87
CA VAL A 156 1.45 -8.14 2.14
C VAL A 156 0.49 -8.42 0.99
N GLY A 157 1.00 -8.67 -0.21
CA GLY A 157 0.24 -9.21 -1.35
C GLY A 157 0.56 -10.69 -1.63
N CYS A 158 -0.12 -11.27 -2.64
CA CYS A 158 -0.10 -12.69 -2.93
C CYS A 158 1.25 -13.25 -3.43
N GLY A 159 2.20 -12.39 -3.78
CA GLY A 159 3.59 -12.76 -4.11
C GLY A 159 3.72 -13.59 -5.38
N ARG A 160 2.70 -13.61 -6.25
CA ARG A 160 2.69 -14.37 -7.51
C ARG A 160 2.23 -13.50 -8.66
N VAL A 161 2.62 -13.89 -9.87
CA VAL A 161 2.05 -13.32 -11.09
C VAL A 161 0.55 -13.64 -11.14
N VAL A 162 -0.25 -12.65 -11.50
CA VAL A 162 -1.70 -12.79 -11.65
C VAL A 162 -2.13 -12.36 -13.04
N GLU A 163 -3.23 -12.93 -13.51
CA GLU A 163 -3.89 -12.47 -14.71
C GLU A 163 -4.52 -11.08 -14.47
N TRP A 164 -4.33 -10.17 -15.42
CA TRP A 164 -4.81 -8.80 -15.35
C TRP A 164 -5.71 -8.49 -16.56
N ARG A 165 -7.03 -8.53 -16.29
CA ARG A 165 -8.09 -8.14 -17.21
C ARG A 165 -8.84 -6.88 -16.72
N PRO A 166 -8.41 -5.66 -17.09
CA PRO A 166 -9.08 -4.41 -16.71
C PRO A 166 -10.58 -4.36 -17.03
N ASP A 167 -10.98 -4.94 -18.15
CA ASP A 167 -12.36 -4.90 -18.64
C ASP A 167 -13.25 -6.02 -18.08
N ALA A 168 -12.68 -6.92 -17.27
CA ALA A 168 -13.43 -8.00 -16.66
C ALA A 168 -14.25 -7.53 -15.45
N LYS A 169 -15.39 -8.19 -15.21
CA LYS A 169 -16.27 -7.93 -14.05
C LYS A 169 -15.64 -8.25 -12.68
N GLU A 170 -14.40 -8.72 -12.68
CA GLU A 170 -13.63 -9.16 -11.50
C GLU A 170 -13.08 -7.98 -10.68
N GLY A 171 -13.28 -6.74 -11.15
CA GLY A 171 -12.90 -5.53 -10.42
C GLY A 171 -11.40 -5.28 -10.41
N HIS A 172 -10.70 -5.70 -11.47
CA HIS A 172 -9.28 -5.41 -11.62
C HIS A 172 -9.05 -3.91 -11.84
N PRO A 173 -7.93 -3.35 -11.36
CA PRO A 173 -7.62 -1.95 -11.59
C PRO A 173 -7.48 -1.68 -13.09
N THR A 174 -8.03 -0.57 -13.56
CA THR A 174 -7.77 -0.11 -14.93
C THR A 174 -6.32 0.37 -15.07
N PRO A 175 -5.77 0.44 -16.30
CA PRO A 175 -4.43 1.01 -16.50
C PRO A 175 -4.32 2.44 -15.95
N ALA A 176 -5.38 3.25 -16.06
CA ALA A 176 -5.41 4.62 -15.52
C ALA A 176 -5.28 4.64 -13.99
N ILE A 177 -6.03 3.78 -13.29
CA ILE A 177 -5.96 3.62 -11.83
C ILE A 177 -4.59 3.11 -11.40
N LEU A 178 -4.02 2.13 -12.12
CA LEU A 178 -2.71 1.58 -11.80
C LEU A 178 -1.60 2.62 -12.01
N ALA A 179 -1.66 3.41 -13.08
CA ALA A 179 -0.73 4.52 -13.32
C ALA A 179 -0.87 5.61 -12.25
N LEU A 180 -2.09 5.94 -11.84
CA LEU A 180 -2.35 6.90 -10.75
C LEU A 180 -1.78 6.40 -9.43
N LEU A 181 -2.00 5.13 -9.09
CA LEU A 181 -1.42 4.49 -7.90
C LEU A 181 0.11 4.64 -7.89
N TRP A 182 0.79 4.34 -9.00
CA TRP A 182 2.24 4.49 -9.10
C TRP A 182 2.72 5.94 -8.94
N ARG A 183 2.00 6.92 -9.50
CA ARG A 183 2.28 8.35 -9.26
C ARG A 183 2.12 8.71 -7.78
N ARG A 184 1.12 8.17 -7.09
CA ARG A 184 0.93 8.40 -5.65
C ARG A 184 2.00 7.74 -4.82
N LEU A 185 2.44 6.53 -5.16
CA LEU A 185 3.58 5.88 -4.52
C LEU A 185 4.84 6.76 -4.61
N ALA A 186 5.13 7.30 -5.80
CA ALA A 186 6.30 8.17 -5.99
C ALA A 186 6.20 9.46 -5.15
N ALA A 187 5.00 9.99 -4.95
CA ALA A 187 4.78 11.20 -4.16
C ALA A 187 4.78 10.97 -2.64
N LEU A 188 4.25 9.83 -2.17
CA LEU A 188 3.96 9.59 -0.76
C LEU A 188 4.98 8.68 -0.06
N CYS A 189 5.57 7.72 -0.78
CA CYS A 189 6.34 6.63 -0.18
C CYS A 189 7.85 6.88 -0.21
N GLY A 190 8.31 7.92 -0.92
CA GLY A 190 9.72 8.32 -0.98
C GLY A 190 10.64 7.17 -1.37
N GLU A 191 11.47 6.71 -0.43
CA GLU A 191 12.43 5.62 -0.65
C GLU A 191 11.91 4.23 -0.20
N ASN A 192 10.67 4.12 0.28
CA ASN A 192 10.19 2.88 0.91
C ASN A 192 8.95 2.31 0.23
N LEU A 193 9.11 1.18 -0.48
CA LEU A 193 8.02 0.40 -1.07
C LEU A 193 7.73 -0.92 -0.31
N SER A 194 8.37 -1.16 0.84
CA SER A 194 8.22 -2.41 1.59
C SER A 194 6.78 -2.74 1.98
N ALA A 195 5.99 -1.71 2.31
CA ALA A 195 4.57 -1.84 2.66
C ALA A 195 3.68 -2.31 1.50
N PHE A 196 4.23 -2.43 0.29
CA PHE A 196 3.51 -2.89 -0.91
C PHE A 196 4.06 -4.22 -1.47
N GLN A 197 5.03 -4.83 -0.79
CA GLN A 197 5.67 -6.05 -1.30
C GLN A 197 4.69 -7.21 -1.47
N GLY A 198 4.83 -7.89 -2.60
CA GLY A 198 3.99 -9.01 -2.99
C GLY A 198 2.68 -8.61 -3.67
N TRP A 199 2.29 -7.33 -3.71
CA TRP A 199 1.14 -6.90 -4.50
C TRP A 199 1.45 -6.97 -6.01
N PRO A 200 0.58 -7.56 -6.85
CA PRO A 200 0.74 -7.55 -8.29
C PRO A 200 0.51 -6.14 -8.85
N MET A 201 1.60 -5.49 -9.25
CA MET A 201 1.60 -4.06 -9.63
C MET A 201 2.45 -3.75 -10.87
N LEU A 202 3.21 -4.73 -11.37
CA LEU A 202 4.13 -4.56 -12.49
C LEU A 202 3.54 -5.22 -13.74
N PRO A 203 3.07 -4.46 -14.75
CA PRO A 203 2.52 -5.03 -15.98
C PRO A 203 3.60 -5.74 -16.79
N ILE A 204 3.33 -6.97 -17.22
CA ILE A 204 4.27 -7.83 -17.94
C ILE A 204 3.57 -8.60 -19.06
N GLY A 205 4.37 -9.13 -20.00
CA GLY A 205 3.91 -10.12 -21.00
C GLY A 205 3.61 -9.57 -22.40
N GLY A 206 4.13 -8.38 -22.76
CA GLY A 206 4.08 -7.83 -24.11
C GLY A 206 2.68 -7.40 -24.59
N GLY A 207 1.70 -7.35 -23.69
CA GLY A 207 0.29 -7.10 -24.02
C GLY A 207 -0.60 -6.74 -22.84
N GLY A 208 -0.04 -6.48 -21.65
CA GLY A 208 -0.77 -5.99 -20.49
C GLY A 208 -1.70 -7.01 -19.83
N GLY A 209 -1.60 -8.30 -20.18
CA GLY A 209 -2.52 -9.33 -19.70
C GLY A 209 -2.18 -9.88 -18.31
N SER A 210 -1.08 -9.47 -17.70
CA SER A 210 -0.62 -10.00 -16.42
C SER A 210 0.11 -8.96 -15.58
N LEU A 211 0.04 -9.13 -14.26
CA LEU A 211 0.74 -8.30 -13.29
C LEU A 211 1.69 -9.17 -12.46
N ALA A 212 2.96 -8.82 -12.47
CA ALA A 212 3.97 -9.38 -11.57
C ALA A 212 3.93 -8.70 -10.19
N PRO A 213 4.21 -9.46 -9.13
CA PRO A 213 4.25 -8.94 -7.76
C PRO A 213 5.47 -8.03 -7.56
N LEU A 214 5.30 -7.04 -6.70
CA LEU A 214 6.40 -6.18 -6.27
C LEU A 214 7.34 -6.95 -5.34
N ILE A 215 8.38 -7.56 -5.89
CA ILE A 215 9.37 -8.34 -5.15
C ILE A 215 10.74 -7.68 -5.29
N PRO A 216 11.43 -7.33 -4.18
CA PRO A 216 12.79 -6.82 -4.25
C PRO A 216 13.69 -7.81 -4.97
N HIS A 217 14.45 -7.31 -5.94
CA HIS A 217 15.36 -8.04 -6.79
C HIS A 217 14.68 -9.20 -7.54
N GLY A 218 13.39 -9.04 -7.88
CA GLY A 218 12.61 -10.03 -8.61
C GLY A 218 13.02 -10.20 -10.08
N PRO A 219 12.41 -11.17 -10.78
CA PRO A 219 12.77 -11.55 -12.14
C PRO A 219 12.15 -10.63 -13.21
N VAL A 220 12.19 -9.31 -13.00
CA VAL A 220 11.58 -8.33 -13.90
C VAL A 220 12.63 -7.34 -14.39
N VAL A 221 12.73 -7.18 -15.71
CA VAL A 221 13.56 -6.17 -16.38
C VAL A 221 12.68 -5.09 -17.02
N ARG A 222 13.23 -3.90 -17.25
CA ARG A 222 12.54 -2.86 -18.05
C ARG A 222 12.21 -3.37 -19.45
N GLY A 223 11.12 -2.87 -20.02
CA GLY A 223 10.62 -3.29 -21.34
C GLY A 223 11.35 -2.73 -22.54
N GLU A 224 12.15 -1.69 -22.36
CA GLU A 224 12.71 -0.89 -23.46
C GLU A 224 13.78 -1.67 -24.25
N GLY A 225 13.74 -1.57 -25.58
CA GLY A 225 14.84 -2.00 -26.45
C GLY A 225 14.92 -3.50 -26.75
N TRP A 226 13.88 -4.27 -26.45
CA TRP A 226 13.84 -5.71 -26.76
C TRP A 226 13.20 -6.01 -28.11
N THR A 227 13.87 -6.85 -28.91
CA THR A 227 13.25 -7.49 -30.09
C THR A 227 12.37 -8.65 -29.65
N GLU A 228 11.45 -9.13 -30.51
CA GLU A 228 10.63 -10.32 -30.22
C GLU A 228 11.49 -11.54 -29.86
N ASN A 229 12.54 -11.83 -30.65
CA ASN A 229 13.49 -12.90 -30.36
C ASN A 229 14.18 -12.73 -28.99
N THR A 230 14.45 -11.49 -28.59
CA THR A 230 15.04 -11.23 -27.27
C THR A 230 14.02 -11.45 -26.15
N ARG A 231 12.76 -11.06 -26.36
CA ARG A 231 11.68 -11.35 -25.41
C ARG A 231 11.47 -12.86 -25.24
N ASP A 232 11.51 -13.63 -26.32
CA ASP A 232 11.45 -15.09 -26.27
C ASP A 232 12.62 -15.69 -25.47
N ALA A 233 13.83 -15.16 -25.66
CA ALA A 233 15.00 -15.57 -24.89
C ALA A 233 14.86 -15.22 -23.39
N LEU A 234 14.34 -14.03 -23.06
CA LEU A 234 14.06 -13.64 -21.68
C LEU A 234 13.05 -14.62 -21.03
N LEU A 235 11.97 -14.94 -21.74
CA LEU A 235 10.96 -15.89 -21.28
C LEU A 235 11.53 -17.31 -21.10
N ALA A 236 12.44 -17.75 -21.97
CA ALA A 236 13.14 -19.03 -21.81
C ALA A 236 13.98 -19.09 -20.52
N MET A 237 14.55 -17.95 -20.10
CA MET A 237 15.21 -17.78 -18.80
C MET A 237 14.25 -17.45 -17.64
N ARG A 238 12.94 -17.45 -17.90
CA ARG A 238 11.86 -17.06 -16.98
C ARG A 238 11.96 -15.62 -16.46
N VAL A 239 12.67 -14.76 -17.20
CA VAL A 239 12.73 -13.32 -16.96
C VAL A 239 11.56 -12.64 -17.64
N GLN A 240 10.86 -11.79 -16.90
CA GLN A 240 9.72 -11.02 -17.40
C GLN A 240 10.18 -9.62 -17.82
N SER A 241 9.71 -9.14 -18.96
CA SER A 241 9.87 -7.73 -19.34
C SER A 241 8.66 -6.93 -18.89
N LEU A 242 8.89 -5.79 -18.25
CA LEU A 242 7.87 -4.79 -17.98
C LEU A 242 7.25 -4.34 -19.31
N ASP A 243 5.94 -4.23 -19.38
CA ASP A 243 5.28 -3.77 -20.60
C ASP A 243 5.60 -2.31 -20.89
N GLU A 244 5.47 -1.88 -22.14
CA GLU A 244 5.64 -0.48 -22.52
C GLU A 244 4.28 0.23 -22.51
N GLY A 245 4.18 1.40 -21.87
CA GLY A 245 2.94 2.17 -21.79
C GLY A 245 2.89 3.15 -20.61
N ASP A 246 1.74 3.79 -20.41
CA ASP A 246 1.55 4.85 -19.41
C ASP A 246 1.76 4.37 -17.96
N VAL A 247 1.34 3.14 -17.65
CA VAL A 247 1.58 2.53 -16.33
C VAL A 247 3.08 2.40 -16.09
N SER A 248 3.82 1.90 -17.07
CA SER A 248 5.26 1.71 -16.96
C SER A 248 6.01 3.03 -16.91
N ALA A 249 5.54 4.06 -17.61
CA ALA A 249 6.06 5.42 -17.47
C ALA A 249 5.88 5.96 -16.02
N ALA A 250 4.74 5.68 -15.38
CA ALA A 250 4.53 6.02 -13.97
C ALA A 250 5.44 5.20 -13.04
N ILE A 251 5.61 3.91 -13.32
CA ILE A 251 6.49 3.00 -12.55
C ILE A 251 7.94 3.49 -12.55
N VAL A 252 8.49 3.81 -13.73
CA VAL A 252 9.90 4.21 -13.85
C VAL A 252 10.19 5.58 -13.24
N SER A 253 9.16 6.39 -12.96
CA SER A 253 9.30 7.66 -12.26
C SER A 253 9.61 7.51 -10.76
N HIS A 254 9.34 6.33 -10.18
CA HIS A 254 9.58 6.10 -8.75
C HIS A 254 11.09 5.97 -8.43
N PRO A 255 11.65 6.73 -7.47
CA PRO A 255 13.09 6.79 -7.20
C PRO A 255 13.78 5.43 -6.93
N LYS A 256 13.08 4.52 -6.25
CA LYS A 256 13.59 3.17 -5.87
C LYS A 256 13.09 2.03 -6.74
N ILE A 257 12.53 2.31 -7.92
CA ILE A 257 12.03 1.23 -8.76
C ILE A 257 13.12 0.24 -9.21
N GLY A 258 14.38 0.69 -9.29
CA GLY A 258 15.52 -0.14 -9.66
C GLY A 258 15.76 -1.35 -8.74
N ASP A 259 15.26 -1.29 -7.51
CA ASP A 259 15.33 -2.43 -6.58
C ASP A 259 14.36 -3.54 -6.98
N TYR A 260 13.31 -3.25 -7.75
CA TYR A 260 12.23 -4.17 -8.11
C TYR A 260 12.19 -4.51 -9.60
N VAL A 261 12.58 -3.56 -10.45
CA VAL A 261 12.66 -3.71 -11.90
C VAL A 261 14.08 -3.39 -12.34
N ARG A 262 14.79 -4.41 -12.81
CA ARG A 262 16.18 -4.29 -13.25
C ARG A 262 16.27 -3.49 -14.55
N PRO A 263 17.36 -2.74 -14.77
CA PRO A 263 17.57 -2.06 -16.03
C PRO A 263 17.70 -3.07 -17.19
N ALA A 264 17.36 -2.65 -18.41
CA ALA A 264 17.49 -3.46 -19.62
C ALA A 264 18.97 -3.59 -20.05
N THR A 265 19.79 -4.26 -19.22
CA THR A 265 21.21 -4.52 -19.45
C THR A 265 21.52 -5.99 -19.26
N ALA A 266 22.64 -6.47 -19.81
CA ALA A 266 23.05 -7.87 -19.64
C ALA A 266 23.16 -8.28 -18.15
N ALA A 267 23.68 -7.39 -17.30
CA ALA A 267 23.73 -7.61 -15.85
C ALA A 267 22.33 -7.67 -15.22
N GLY A 268 21.43 -6.76 -15.61
CA GLY A 268 20.06 -6.76 -15.12
C GLY A 268 19.28 -8.02 -15.53
N VAL A 269 19.51 -8.51 -16.75
CA VAL A 269 18.94 -9.78 -17.24
C VAL A 269 19.49 -10.97 -16.45
N LEU A 270 20.81 -11.05 -16.25
CA LEU A 270 21.42 -12.13 -15.49
C LEU A 270 20.92 -12.14 -14.03
N ASP A 271 20.91 -10.99 -13.37
CA ASP A 271 20.37 -10.87 -12.00
C ASP A 271 18.92 -11.33 -11.92
N SER A 272 18.10 -10.96 -12.92
CA SER A 272 16.69 -11.36 -12.99
C SER A 272 16.53 -12.85 -13.25
N ALA A 273 17.41 -13.47 -14.06
CA ALA A 273 17.39 -14.90 -14.33
C ALA A 273 17.77 -15.71 -13.08
N VAL A 274 18.78 -15.26 -12.34
CA VAL A 274 19.14 -15.85 -11.04
C VAL A 274 17.98 -15.71 -10.04
N ALA A 275 17.32 -14.55 -10.00
CA ALA A 275 16.13 -14.36 -9.18
C ALA A 275 14.99 -15.30 -9.58
N ALA A 276 14.76 -15.50 -10.88
CA ALA A 276 13.75 -16.43 -11.38
C ALA A 276 14.05 -17.88 -10.96
N ALA A 277 15.31 -18.30 -11.08
CA ALA A 277 15.76 -19.61 -10.63
C ALA A 277 15.65 -19.77 -9.11
N ALA A 278 15.94 -18.73 -8.31
CA ALA A 278 15.80 -18.77 -6.86
C ALA A 278 14.33 -18.92 -6.40
N LEU A 279 13.37 -18.47 -7.21
CA LEU A 279 11.94 -18.62 -6.96
C LEU A 279 11.40 -19.98 -7.44
N ASP A 280 12.19 -20.77 -8.18
CA ASP A 280 11.81 -22.12 -8.58
C ASP A 280 11.73 -23.03 -7.33
N PRO A 281 10.60 -23.71 -7.08
CA PRO A 281 10.45 -24.61 -5.93
C PRO A 281 11.50 -25.72 -5.86
N ASP A 282 11.93 -26.26 -6.99
CA ASP A 282 12.92 -27.36 -7.04
C ASP A 282 14.31 -26.85 -6.65
N VAL A 283 14.68 -25.65 -7.14
CA VAL A 283 15.93 -24.99 -6.76
C VAL A 283 15.88 -24.58 -5.29
N ALA A 284 14.78 -23.97 -4.84
CA ALA A 284 14.59 -23.57 -3.44
C ALA A 284 14.65 -24.76 -2.48
N ALA A 285 14.06 -25.91 -2.86
CA ALA A 285 14.10 -27.14 -2.07
C ALA A 285 15.49 -27.81 -2.07
N SER A 286 16.33 -27.57 -3.08
CA SER A 286 17.68 -28.12 -3.16
C SER A 286 18.68 -27.45 -2.19
N VAL A 287 18.34 -26.27 -1.67
CA VAL A 287 19.21 -25.49 -0.80
C VAL A 287 18.82 -25.69 0.68
N PRO A 288 19.78 -26.02 1.58
CA PRO A 288 19.50 -26.12 3.01
C PRO A 288 18.87 -24.85 3.58
N ALA A 289 17.94 -25.01 4.55
CA ALA A 289 17.24 -23.87 5.16
C ALA A 289 18.19 -22.89 5.89
N ASP A 290 19.34 -23.37 6.37
CA ASP A 290 20.41 -22.63 7.03
C ASP A 290 21.49 -22.12 6.09
N ALA A 291 21.38 -22.39 4.78
CA ALA A 291 22.34 -21.93 3.79
C ALA A 291 22.41 -20.40 3.77
N SER A 292 23.64 -19.90 3.65
CA SER A 292 23.93 -18.47 3.53
C SER A 292 23.28 -17.87 2.26
N PRO A 293 23.05 -16.54 2.22
CA PRO A 293 22.56 -15.87 1.02
C PRO A 293 23.43 -16.14 -0.23
N GLU A 294 24.74 -16.27 -0.05
CA GLU A 294 25.68 -16.54 -1.13
C GLU A 294 25.53 -17.97 -1.69
N GLU A 295 25.31 -18.97 -0.83
CA GLU A 295 25.07 -20.36 -1.26
C GLU A 295 23.74 -20.49 -2.02
N ARG A 296 22.68 -19.81 -1.56
CA ARG A 296 21.40 -19.72 -2.26
C ARG A 296 21.56 -19.08 -3.64
N TRP A 297 22.29 -17.96 -3.70
CA TRP A 297 22.55 -17.28 -4.96
C TRP A 297 23.34 -18.17 -5.92
N ARG A 298 24.39 -18.87 -5.44
CA ARG A 298 25.18 -19.78 -6.27
C ARG A 298 24.37 -20.96 -6.79
N ALA A 299 23.49 -21.53 -5.96
CA ALA A 299 22.60 -22.61 -6.37
C ALA A 299 21.64 -22.16 -7.47
N ALA A 300 21.02 -20.98 -7.30
CA ALA A 300 20.16 -20.39 -8.32
C ALA A 300 20.94 -20.05 -9.60
N ALA A 301 22.13 -19.47 -9.49
CA ALA A 301 22.96 -19.14 -10.65
C ALA A 301 23.39 -20.37 -11.47
N ARG A 302 23.57 -21.53 -10.83
CA ARG A 302 23.85 -22.80 -11.52
C ARG A 302 22.64 -23.37 -12.26
N ALA A 303 21.44 -22.97 -11.88
CA ALA A 303 20.18 -23.41 -12.48
C ALA A 303 19.70 -22.51 -13.62
N VAL A 304 20.37 -21.37 -13.85
CA VAL A 304 20.11 -20.52 -15.02
C VAL A 304 20.58 -21.27 -16.29
N PRO A 305 19.73 -21.41 -17.32
CA PRO A 305 20.03 -22.15 -18.55
C PRO A 305 21.06 -21.47 -19.47
#